data_AF-A0A923X4S3-F1
#
_entry.id   AF-A0A923X4S3-F1
#
_cell.length_a   1.000
_cell.length_b   1.000
_cell.length_c   1.000
_cell.angle_alpha   90.00
_cell.angle_beta   90.00
_cell.angle_gamma   90.00
#
_symmetry.space_group_name_H-M   'P 1'
#
loop_
_entity.id
_entity.type
_entity.pdbx_description
1 polymer ?
#
loop_
_entity_poly.entity_id
_entity_poly.type
_entity_poly.pdbx_seq_one_letter_code
_entity_poly.pdbx_strand_id
1 'polypeptide(L)'
;AGSGIESLLELSIALFAAGATPHEVATIAARHAGGDLRAALEPAVHRLALGRSIPSAFAGLPVVAASPHVDAWLHAICASAELGAPATHVLHQLLRDARAVRREQIRAAAATAAPRMQLALVLLVVPGIMWIMLVTTVGGLVEQLQSLGVA
;
A
#
# COMPACT_ATOMS: atom_id res chain seq x y z
N ALA A 1 3.52 -0.35 6.73
CA ALA A 1 4.01 -1.67 6.30
C ALA A 1 4.20 -1.80 4.77
N GLY A 2 3.30 -1.30 3.92
CA GLY A 2 3.36 -1.55 2.46
C GLY A 2 4.52 -0.95 1.65
N SER A 3 5.24 0.08 2.15
CA SER A 3 6.39 0.66 1.42
C SER A 3 7.67 -0.17 1.53
N GLY A 4 7.89 -0.85 2.65
CA GLY A 4 9.16 -1.55 2.91
C GLY A 4 9.37 -2.80 2.03
N ILE A 5 8.29 -3.55 1.77
CA ILE A 5 8.34 -4.77 0.94
C ILE A 5 8.48 -4.41 -0.55
N GLU A 6 7.81 -3.34 -1.00
CA GLU A 6 7.93 -2.86 -2.38
C GLU A 6 9.38 -2.46 -2.70
N SER A 7 10.02 -1.68 -1.82
CA SER A 7 11.43 -1.31 -1.98
C SER A 7 12.38 -2.51 -1.93
N LEU A 8 12.09 -3.51 -1.07
CA LEU A 8 12.86 -4.76 -1.02
C LEU A 8 12.81 -5.51 -2.36
N LEU A 9 11.61 -5.66 -2.93
CA LEU A 9 11.40 -6.37 -4.19
C LEU A 9 12.01 -5.61 -5.38
N GLU A 10 11.77 -4.30 -5.49
CA GLU A 10 12.35 -3.47 -6.56
C GLU A 10 13.88 -3.53 -6.57
N LEU A 11 14.51 -3.39 -5.41
CA LEU A 11 15.95 -3.44 -5.29
C LEU A 11 16.50 -4.84 -5.60
N SER A 12 15.81 -5.91 -5.18
CA SER A 12 16.23 -7.27 -5.51
C SER A 12 16.19 -7.55 -7.01
N ILE A 13 15.16 -7.06 -7.72
CA ILE A 13 15.04 -7.16 -9.18
C ILE A 13 16.16 -6.38 -9.85
N ALA A 14 16.41 -5.13 -9.42
CA ALA A 14 17.44 -4.28 -9.99
C ALA A 14 18.84 -4.89 -9.83
N LEU A 15 19.12 -5.48 -8.66
CA LEU A 15 20.40 -6.16 -8.39
C LEU A 15 20.58 -7.42 -9.25
N PHE A 16 19.54 -8.26 -9.39
CA PHE A 16 19.62 -9.40 -10.30
C PHE A 16 19.80 -8.98 -11.75
N ALA A 17 19.15 -7.90 -12.20
CA ALA A 17 19.34 -7.35 -13.54
C ALA A 17 20.77 -6.79 -13.75
N ALA A 18 21.40 -6.30 -12.68
CA ALA A 18 22.79 -5.86 -12.68
C ALA A 18 23.81 -7.02 -12.60
N GLY A 19 23.35 -8.28 -12.54
CA GLY A 19 24.23 -9.45 -12.45
C GLY A 19 24.71 -9.78 -11.03
N ALA A 20 24.09 -9.21 -10.00
CA ALA A 20 24.43 -9.52 -8.62
C ALA A 20 24.10 -10.98 -8.26
N THR A 21 24.88 -11.55 -7.36
CA THR A 21 24.66 -12.91 -6.85
C THR A 21 23.46 -12.94 -5.90
N PRO A 22 22.79 -14.10 -5.73
CA PRO A 22 21.70 -14.25 -4.75
C PRO A 22 22.08 -13.84 -3.33
N HIS A 23 23.35 -14.03 -2.95
CA HIS A 23 23.87 -13.63 -1.65
C HIS A 23 24.00 -12.10 -1.52
N GLU A 24 24.51 -11.42 -2.55
CA GLU A 24 24.55 -9.96 -2.59
C GLU A 24 23.14 -9.37 -2.60
N VAL A 25 22.21 -9.98 -3.33
CA VAL A 25 20.81 -9.57 -3.33
C VAL A 25 20.20 -9.69 -1.94
N ALA A 26 20.37 -10.83 -1.27
CA ALA A 26 19.84 -11.06 0.06
C ALA A 26 20.37 -10.07 1.11
N THR A 27 21.63 -9.66 1.00
CA THR A 27 22.27 -8.73 1.93
C THR A 27 21.92 -7.28 1.61
N ILE A 28 22.12 -6.83 0.36
CA ILE A 28 21.93 -5.43 -0.04
C ILE A 28 20.46 -5.06 0.01
N ALA A 29 19.57 -5.93 -0.50
CA ALA A 29 18.13 -5.64 -0.51
C ALA A 29 17.56 -5.58 0.93
N ALA A 30 17.95 -6.51 1.80
CA ALA A 30 17.50 -6.52 3.19
C ALA A 30 17.97 -5.28 3.98
N ARG A 31 19.20 -4.79 3.74
CA ARG A 31 19.72 -3.57 4.41
C ARG A 31 18.98 -2.30 4.02
N HIS A 32 18.49 -2.23 2.78
CA HIS A 32 17.76 -1.07 2.25
C HIS A 32 16.24 -1.24 2.35
N ALA A 33 15.76 -2.30 3.00
CA ALA A 33 14.35 -2.43 3.33
C ALA A 33 13.90 -1.23 4.21
N GLY A 34 12.64 -0.82 4.06
CA GLY A 34 12.10 0.31 4.83
C GLY A 34 11.61 -0.05 6.23
N GLY A 35 11.85 0.84 7.20
CA GLY A 35 11.19 0.84 8.52
C GLY A 35 11.39 -0.43 9.34
N ASP A 36 10.30 -0.95 9.92
CA ASP A 36 10.27 -2.12 10.81
C ASP A 36 10.80 -3.40 10.14
N LEU A 37 10.66 -3.50 8.82
CA LEU A 37 11.16 -4.65 8.07
C LEU A 37 12.69 -4.71 8.08
N ARG A 38 13.38 -3.56 8.05
CA ARG A 38 14.85 -3.51 8.15
C ARG A 38 15.33 -4.05 9.48
N ALA A 39 14.72 -3.57 10.57
CA ALA A 39 15.06 -4.01 11.93
C ALA A 39 14.81 -5.51 12.11
N ALA A 40 13.75 -6.04 11.48
CA ALA A 40 13.46 -7.46 11.50
C ALA A 40 14.45 -8.31 10.70
N LEU A 41 14.97 -7.81 9.57
CA LEU A 41 15.92 -8.52 8.70
C LEU A 41 17.39 -8.36 9.12
N GLU A 42 17.72 -7.38 9.94
CA GLU A 42 19.08 -7.08 10.40
C GLU A 42 19.79 -8.30 11.04
N PRO A 43 19.16 -9.11 11.92
CA PRO A 43 19.78 -10.33 12.43
C PRO A 43 20.11 -11.35 11.34
N ALA A 44 19.29 -11.45 10.29
CA ALA A 44 19.55 -12.35 9.18
C ALA A 44 20.72 -11.86 8.32
N VAL A 45 20.80 -10.56 8.04
CA VAL A 45 21.96 -9.95 7.36
C VAL A 45 23.24 -10.19 8.15
N HIS A 46 23.20 -10.06 9.47
CA HIS A 46 24.35 -10.35 10.31
C HIS A 46 24.79 -11.82 10.22
N ARG A 47 23.84 -12.77 10.21
CA ARG A 47 24.15 -14.19 10.02
C ARG A 47 24.73 -14.50 8.64
N LEU A 48 24.25 -13.85 7.58
CA LEU A 48 24.85 -13.95 6.24
C LEU A 48 26.30 -13.47 6.25
N ALA A 49 26.59 -12.35 6.93
CA ALA A 49 27.96 -11.86 7.08
C ALA A 49 28.88 -12.83 7.85
N LEU A 50 28.32 -13.69 8.70
CA LEU A 50 29.03 -14.78 9.38
C LEU A 50 29.20 -16.04 8.51
N GLY A 51 28.85 -15.99 7.23
CA GLY A 51 28.99 -17.11 6.29
C GLY A 51 27.90 -18.18 6.40
N ARG A 52 26.78 -17.89 7.08
CA ARG A 52 25.63 -18.80 7.12
C ARG A 52 24.97 -18.87 5.73
N SER A 53 24.45 -20.05 5.38
CA SER A 53 23.65 -20.21 4.17
C SER A 53 22.39 -19.34 4.25
N ILE A 54 21.90 -18.86 3.10
CA ILE A 54 20.68 -18.05 2.98
C ILE A 54 19.52 -18.65 3.80
N PRO A 55 19.08 -19.90 3.57
CA PRO A 55 17.97 -20.48 4.32
C PRO A 55 18.21 -20.53 5.84
N SER A 56 19.46 -20.78 6.29
CA SER A 56 19.78 -20.79 7.72
C SER A 56 19.88 -19.39 8.33
N ALA A 57 20.29 -18.39 7.55
CA ALA A 57 20.43 -17.01 8.01
C ALA A 57 19.06 -16.37 8.26
N PHE A 58 18.08 -16.65 7.39
CA PHE A 58 16.70 -16.15 7.53
C PHE A 58 15.80 -17.04 8.40
N ALA A 59 16.30 -18.16 8.93
CA ALA A 59 15.55 -18.98 9.87
C ALA A 59 15.27 -18.25 11.20
N GLY A 60 14.05 -18.36 11.71
CA GLY A 60 13.67 -17.75 13.00
C GLY A 60 13.58 -16.23 12.98
N LEU A 61 13.28 -15.64 11.82
CA LEU A 61 12.89 -14.23 11.74
C LEU A 61 11.63 -13.96 12.59
N PRO A 62 11.51 -12.76 13.18
CA PRO A 62 10.36 -12.40 14.01
C PRO A 62 9.07 -12.34 13.19
N VAL A 63 7.92 -12.59 13.83
CA VAL A 63 6.57 -12.58 13.21
C VAL A 63 6.26 -11.29 12.44
N VAL A 64 6.87 -10.16 12.82
CA VAL A 64 6.75 -8.87 12.12
C VAL A 64 7.30 -8.92 10.69
N ALA A 65 8.29 -9.78 10.41
CA ALA A 65 8.79 -10.07 9.06
C ALA A 65 8.04 -11.23 8.39
N ALA A 66 7.21 -11.99 9.10
CA ALA A 66 6.44 -13.12 8.57
C ALA A 66 5.22 -12.68 7.73
N SER A 67 5.42 -11.68 6.87
CA SER A 67 4.47 -11.39 5.81
C SER A 67 4.61 -12.46 4.72
N PRO A 68 3.51 -12.96 4.13
CA PRO A 68 3.55 -13.93 3.03
C PRO A 68 4.45 -13.49 1.86
N HIS A 69 4.59 -12.18 1.63
CA HIS A 69 5.43 -11.63 0.56
C HIS A 69 6.93 -11.71 0.89
N VAL A 70 7.32 -11.61 2.16
CA VAL A 70 8.72 -11.73 2.61
C VAL A 70 9.15 -13.20 2.56
N ASP A 71 8.26 -14.11 2.94
CA ASP A 71 8.49 -15.55 2.83
C ASP A 71 8.63 -16.00 1.37
N ALA A 72 7.74 -15.54 0.50
CA ALA A 72 7.84 -15.79 -0.94
C ALA A 72 9.11 -15.17 -1.57
N TRP A 73 9.54 -13.99 -1.11
CA TRP A 73 10.81 -13.38 -1.51
C TRP A 73 12.01 -14.24 -1.07
N LEU A 74 12.00 -14.74 0.17
CA LEU A 74 13.05 -15.62 0.69
C LEU A 74 13.13 -16.91 -0.12
N HIS A 75 11.99 -17.54 -0.41
CA HIS A 75 11.91 -18.72 -1.26
C HIS A 75 12.47 -18.46 -2.66
N ALA A 76 12.13 -17.31 -3.27
CA ALA A 76 12.66 -16.93 -4.58
C ALA A 76 14.19 -16.78 -4.57
N ILE A 77 14.74 -16.15 -3.52
CA ILE A 77 16.19 -16.01 -3.38
C ILE A 77 16.87 -17.36 -3.11
N CYS A 78 16.31 -18.19 -2.24
CA CYS A 78 16.86 -19.52 -1.96
C CYS A 78 16.88 -20.39 -3.22
N ALA A 79 15.76 -20.42 -3.96
CA ALA A 79 15.68 -21.12 -5.23
C ALA A 79 16.69 -20.58 -6.26
N SER A 80 16.89 -19.25 -6.32
CA SER A 80 17.91 -18.67 -7.21
C SER A 80 19.33 -19.07 -6.83
N ALA A 81 19.61 -19.24 -5.54
CA ALA A 81 20.91 -19.69 -5.04
C ALA A 81 21.15 -21.17 -5.33
N GLU A 82 20.10 -22.01 -5.24
CA GLU A 82 20.17 -23.44 -5.55
C GLU A 82 20.29 -23.71 -7.06
N LEU A 83 19.54 -22.97 -7.87
CA LEU A 83 19.47 -23.17 -9.33
C LEU A 83 20.55 -22.40 -10.10
N GLY A 84 21.24 -21.45 -9.46
CA GLY A 84 22.24 -20.58 -10.10
C GLY A 84 21.66 -19.61 -11.14
N ALA A 85 20.33 -19.46 -11.19
CA ALA A 85 19.62 -18.62 -12.14
C ALA A 85 18.80 -17.54 -11.41
N PRO A 86 18.75 -16.30 -11.93
CA PRO A 86 18.06 -15.20 -11.27
C PRO A 86 16.55 -15.42 -11.23
N ALA A 87 15.94 -15.30 -10.04
CA ALA A 87 14.49 -15.46 -9.85
C ALA A 87 13.68 -14.19 -10.23
N THR A 88 14.13 -13.44 -11.24
CA THR A 88 13.56 -12.14 -11.65
C THR A 88 12.06 -12.23 -11.96
N HIS A 89 11.63 -13.26 -12.68
CA HIS A 89 10.21 -13.47 -13.02
C HIS A 89 9.31 -13.61 -11.77
N VAL A 90 9.71 -14.41 -10.78
CA VAL A 90 8.99 -14.61 -9.52
C VAL A 90 8.97 -13.30 -8.72
N LEU A 91 10.09 -12.60 -8.62
CA LEU A 91 10.16 -11.32 -7.93
C LEU A 91 9.28 -10.24 -8.58
N HIS A 92 9.23 -10.20 -9.92
CA HIS A 92 8.31 -9.31 -10.64
C HIS A 92 6.84 -9.62 -10.38
N GLN A 93 6.48 -10.90 -10.27
CA GLN A 93 5.14 -11.32 -9.90
C GLN A 93 4.81 -10.88 -8.47
N LEU A 94 5.72 -11.13 -7.52
CA LEU A 94 5.56 -10.68 -6.12
C LEU A 94 5.45 -9.16 -6.01
N LEU A 95 6.18 -8.40 -6.83
CA LEU A 95 6.08 -6.94 -6.86
C LEU A 95 4.71 -6.48 -7.37
N ARG A 96 4.16 -7.14 -8.39
CA ARG A 96 2.81 -6.86 -8.90
C ARG A 96 1.76 -7.15 -7.83
N ASP A 97 1.90 -8.25 -7.11
CA ASP A 97 0.97 -8.65 -6.05
C ASP A 97 1.04 -7.66 -4.87
N ALA A 98 2.24 -7.28 -4.42
CA ALA A 98 2.43 -6.27 -3.38
C ALA A 98 1.80 -4.91 -3.76
N ARG A 99 1.96 -4.49 -5.03
CA ARG A 99 1.32 -3.28 -5.58
C ARG A 99 -0.20 -3.42 -5.69
N ALA A 100 -0.72 -4.60 -6.03
CA ALA A 100 -2.16 -4.86 -6.09
C ALA A 100 -2.80 -4.76 -4.69
N VAL A 101 -2.18 -5.38 -3.68
CA VAL A 101 -2.59 -5.24 -2.27
C VAL A 101 -2.59 -3.78 -1.83
N ARG A 102 -1.56 -3.01 -2.22
CA ARG A 102 -1.50 -1.58 -1.91
C ARG A 102 -2.57 -0.76 -2.62
N ARG A 103 -2.89 -1.07 -3.88
CA ARG A 103 -4.00 -0.43 -4.60
C ARG A 103 -5.34 -0.72 -3.93
N GLU A 104 -5.54 -1.92 -3.41
CA GLU A 104 -6.75 -2.28 -2.69
C GLU A 104 -6.82 -1.58 -1.33
N GLN A 105 -5.69 -1.42 -0.63
CA GLN A 105 -5.60 -0.61 0.60
C GLN A 105 -5.84 0.88 0.33
N ILE A 106 -5.30 1.43 -0.76
CA ILE A 106 -5.57 2.79 -1.20
C ILE A 106 -7.03 2.94 -1.63
N ARG A 107 -7.63 1.92 -2.27
CA ARG A 107 -9.06 1.92 -2.60
C ARG A 107 -9.93 1.78 -1.37
N ALA A 108 -9.54 1.04 -0.35
CA ALA A 108 -10.25 0.95 0.93
C ALA A 108 -10.12 2.27 1.73
N ALA A 109 -8.93 2.87 1.74
CA ALA A 109 -8.70 4.20 2.31
C ALA A 109 -9.40 5.30 1.50
N ALA A 110 -9.45 5.17 0.18
CA ALA A 110 -10.18 6.06 -0.70
C ALA A 110 -11.70 5.80 -0.64
N ALA A 111 -12.16 4.59 -0.36
CA ALA A 111 -13.55 4.28 -0.08
C ALA A 111 -14.01 4.86 1.26
N THR A 112 -13.09 5.30 2.12
CA THR A 112 -13.40 6.14 3.29
C THR A 112 -13.11 7.64 3.06
N ALA A 113 -12.43 8.03 1.98
CA ALA A 113 -12.19 9.42 1.59
C ALA A 113 -13.20 9.97 0.56
N ALA A 114 -13.55 9.18 -0.44
CA ALA A 114 -14.55 9.47 -1.47
C ALA A 114 -15.96 9.75 -0.93
N PRO A 115 -16.49 9.01 0.08
CA PRO A 115 -17.81 9.35 0.61
C PRO A 115 -17.79 10.64 1.45
N ARG A 116 -16.63 11.12 1.95
CA ARG A 116 -16.59 12.40 2.69
C ARG A 116 -16.85 13.59 1.78
N MET A 117 -16.30 13.60 0.57
CA MET A 117 -16.54 14.69 -0.40
C MET A 117 -17.96 14.66 -0.96
N GLN A 118 -18.52 13.47 -1.25
CA GLN A 118 -19.91 13.36 -1.70
C GLN A 118 -20.91 13.70 -0.59
N LEU A 119 -20.65 13.28 0.66
CA LEU A 119 -21.50 13.64 1.80
C LEU A 119 -21.46 15.14 2.09
N ALA A 120 -20.30 15.78 2.02
CA ALA A 120 -20.17 17.23 2.17
C ALA A 120 -20.95 17.99 1.09
N LEU A 121 -20.92 17.50 -0.15
CA LEU A 121 -21.69 18.09 -1.25
C LEU A 121 -23.20 17.94 -1.02
N VAL A 122 -23.68 16.76 -0.63
CA VAL A 122 -25.12 16.53 -0.33
C VAL A 122 -25.58 17.35 0.87
N LEU A 123 -24.77 17.42 1.93
CA LEU A 123 -25.07 18.18 3.14
C LEU A 123 -25.11 19.70 2.89
N LEU A 124 -24.45 20.21 1.85
CA LEU A 124 -24.49 21.62 1.45
C LEU A 124 -25.63 21.92 0.47
N VAL A 125 -25.88 21.04 -0.50
CA VAL A 125 -26.87 21.24 -1.57
C VAL A 125 -28.30 21.13 -1.04
N VAL A 126 -28.59 20.18 -0.15
CA VAL A 126 -29.93 19.97 0.41
C VAL A 126 -30.45 21.20 1.18
N PRO A 127 -29.72 21.78 2.16
CA PRO A 127 -30.20 22.98 2.85
C PRO A 127 -30.29 24.20 1.92
N GLY A 128 -29.44 24.31 0.89
CA GLY A 128 -29.52 25.37 -0.11
C GLY A 128 -30.83 25.34 -0.91
N ILE A 129 -31.22 24.16 -1.41
CA ILE A 129 -32.50 23.97 -2.13
C ILE A 129 -33.69 24.25 -1.19
N MET A 130 -33.60 23.82 0.06
CA MET A 130 -34.65 24.04 1.05
C MET A 130 -34.88 25.54 1.34
N TRP A 131 -33.80 26.33 1.40
CA TRP A 131 -33.88 27.77 1.56
C TRP A 131 -34.53 28.47 0.36
N ILE A 132 -34.19 28.06 -0.86
CA ILE A 132 -34.78 28.60 -2.10
C ILE A 132 -36.28 28.28 -2.15
N MET A 133 -36.67 27.04 -1.83
CA MET A 133 -38.09 26.64 -1.74
C MET A 133 -38.85 27.44 -0.69
N LEU A 134 -38.26 27.69 0.48
CA LEU A 134 -38.91 28.47 1.55
C LEU A 134 -39.11 29.93 1.13
N VAL A 135 -38.11 30.57 0.53
CA VAL A 135 -38.21 31.96 0.07
C VAL A 135 -39.25 32.11 -1.03
N THR A 136 -39.26 31.19 -2.00
CA THR A 136 -40.24 31.22 -3.10
C THR A 136 -41.67 30.97 -2.62
N THR A 137 -41.88 30.03 -1.70
CA THR A 137 -43.22 29.73 -1.17
C THR A 137 -43.74 30.84 -0.25
N VAL A 138 -42.93 31.36 0.67
CA VAL A 138 -43.33 32.48 1.55
C VAL A 138 -43.50 33.76 0.74
N GLY A 139 -42.59 34.04 -0.20
CA GLY A 139 -42.70 35.20 -1.09
C GLY A 139 -43.97 35.17 -1.94
N GLY A 140 -44.28 34.02 -2.55
CA GLY A 140 -45.50 33.84 -3.33
C GLY A 140 -46.78 33.91 -2.48
N LEU A 141 -46.76 33.39 -1.25
CA LEU A 141 -47.89 33.50 -0.32
C LEU A 141 -48.12 34.95 0.14
N VAL A 142 -47.04 35.71 0.39
CA VAL A 142 -47.15 37.14 0.76
C VAL A 142 -47.71 37.96 -0.40
N GLU A 143 -47.27 37.70 -1.63
CA GLU A 143 -47.78 38.37 -2.83
C GLU A 143 -49.24 38.01 -3.11
N GLN A 144 -49.65 36.75 -2.89
CA GLN A 144 -51.06 36.36 -2.95
C GLN A 144 -51.92 37.06 -1.90
N LEU A 145 -51.46 37.19 -0.65
CA LEU A 145 -52.19 37.90 0.40
C LEU A 145 -52.32 39.41 0.10
N GLN A 146 -51.27 40.02 -0.46
CA GLN A 146 -51.32 41.41 -0.91
C GLN A 146 -52.27 41.58 -2.11
N SER A 147 -52.30 40.64 -3.04
CA SER A 147 -53.23 40.65 -4.18
C SER A 147 -54.69 40.48 -3.77
N LEU A 148 -54.95 39.84 -2.63
CA LEU A 148 -56.29 39.64 -2.05
C LEU A 148 -56.74 40.79 -1.14
N GLY A 149 -55.93 41.85 -0.99
CA GLY A 149 -56.35 43.09 -0.35
C GLY A 149 -56.51 43.00 1.17
N VAL A 150 -55.75 42.15 1.85
CA VAL A 150 -55.61 42.19 3.31
C VAL A 150 -54.22 42.76 3.63
N ALA A 151 -54.17 44.08 3.80
CA ALA A 151 -53.05 44.82 4.40
C ALA A 151 -53.51 45.42 5.73
#